data_AF-M2WAE9-F1
#
_entry.id   AF-M2WAE9-F1
#
_cell.length_a   1.000
_cell.length_b   1.000
_cell.length_c   1.000
_cell.angle_alpha   90.00
_cell.angle_beta   90.00
_cell.angle_gamma   90.00
#
_symmetry.space_group_name_H-M   'P 1'
#
loop_
_entity.id
_entity.type
_entity.pdbx_description
1 polymer ?
#
loop_
_entity_poly.entity_id
_entity_poly.type
_entity_poly.pdbx_seq_one_letter_code
_entity_poly.pdbx_strand_id
1 'polypeptide(L)'
;MVRWNTSQILLVCSVLFLAYVTNPSESSFWTYIREKVGVESVGEKRNIRNIAQPLKWVDGILKSVFGLHRLPVRSRLKGIDLLIVTLLFYGNEPAFIGVFGIWIPLPRIISFLRNLRFHAWMLKATLFERVQAANLLWNPYELIVMLSTVFYLCWYLSPAFMRKHFTLSWHNIRQGRLWCIILCHLSQNSIFQLFRTLNSYYVLIPLLVRLIGLFHFYSLCLFGMLTASATTLTIHYKQAAIFSSSTPQGLTYTLFSAVCILFPQKFRLGILGFPISPFESFLLHIVMDFLEGMFNWTSNDFAAQLGGAVGAWLYTTVVL
;
A
#
# COMPACT_ATOMS: atom_id res chain seq x y z
N MET A 1 -31.06 8.31 2.23
CA MET A 1 -30.40 7.02 1.87
C MET A 1 -29.13 7.35 1.09
N VAL A 2 -27.95 7.10 1.67
CA VAL A 2 -26.66 7.35 0.99
C VAL A 2 -26.39 6.19 0.03
N ARG A 3 -26.29 6.48 -1.27
CA ARG A 3 -25.88 5.49 -2.28
C ARG A 3 -24.36 5.44 -2.32
N TRP A 4 -23.80 4.40 -1.72
CA TRP A 4 -22.40 4.07 -1.88
C TRP A 4 -22.16 3.63 -3.33
N ASN A 5 -21.10 4.13 -3.96
CA ASN A 5 -20.71 3.62 -5.26
C ASN A 5 -19.95 2.29 -5.10
N THR A 6 -19.98 1.46 -6.14
CA THR A 6 -19.38 0.12 -6.12
C THR A 6 -17.91 0.14 -5.72
N SER A 7 -17.18 1.19 -6.09
CA SER A 7 -15.76 1.37 -5.75
C SER A 7 -15.52 1.59 -4.25
N GLN A 8 -16.39 2.34 -3.57
CA GLN A 8 -16.33 2.55 -2.12
C GLN A 8 -16.69 1.28 -1.35
N ILE A 9 -17.71 0.54 -1.82
CA ILE A 9 -18.09 -0.74 -1.22
C ILE A 9 -16.94 -1.74 -1.36
N LEU A 10 -16.33 -1.83 -2.54
CA LEU A 10 -15.22 -2.74 -2.79
C LEU A 10 -13.97 -2.36 -2.00
N LEU A 11 -13.63 -1.07 -1.88
CA LEU A 11 -12.51 -0.61 -1.05
C LEU A 11 -12.71 -0.99 0.42
N VAL A 12 -13.90 -0.76 0.97
CA VAL A 12 -14.24 -1.16 2.33
C VAL A 12 -14.18 -2.68 2.48
N CYS A 13 -14.74 -3.44 1.53
CA CYS A 13 -14.66 -4.90 1.54
C CYS A 13 -13.22 -5.42 1.43
N SER A 14 -12.36 -4.80 0.63
CA SER A 14 -10.95 -5.16 0.50
C SER A 14 -10.16 -4.86 1.77
N VAL A 15 -10.42 -3.71 2.42
CA VAL A 15 -9.82 -3.36 3.71
C VAL A 15 -10.29 -4.31 4.81
N LEU A 16 -11.59 -4.65 4.85
CA LEU A 16 -12.15 -5.60 5.82
C LEU A 16 -11.64 -7.03 5.56
N PHE A 17 -11.50 -7.44 4.30
CA PHE A 17 -10.92 -8.72 3.92
C PHE A 17 -9.44 -8.80 4.30
N LEU A 18 -8.65 -7.75 4.04
CA LEU A 18 -7.26 -7.69 4.46
C LEU A 18 -7.14 -7.73 5.98
N ALA A 19 -7.98 -6.99 6.70
CA ALA A 19 -8.01 -6.99 8.16
C ALA A 19 -8.39 -8.36 8.73
N TYR A 20 -9.32 -9.08 8.09
CA TYR A 20 -9.70 -10.44 8.45
C TYR A 20 -8.58 -11.45 8.20
N VAL A 21 -7.94 -11.41 7.03
CA VAL A 21 -6.86 -12.33 6.64
C VAL A 21 -5.60 -12.11 7.47
N THR A 22 -5.28 -10.85 7.80
CA THR A 22 -4.08 -10.49 8.56
C THR A 22 -4.24 -10.58 10.08
N ASN A 23 -5.47 -10.71 10.60
CA ASN A 23 -5.72 -10.90 12.02
C ASN A 23 -6.89 -11.86 12.29
N PRO A 24 -6.68 -13.19 12.15
CA PRO A 24 -7.71 -14.20 12.31
C PRO A 24 -8.14 -14.46 13.78
N SER A 25 -7.54 -13.74 14.74
CA SER A 25 -7.88 -13.89 16.17
C SER A 25 -9.01 -12.94 16.59
N GLU A 26 -9.80 -13.31 17.60
CA GLU A 26 -10.82 -12.43 18.22
C GLU A 26 -10.13 -11.22 18.89
N SER A 27 -9.77 -10.21 18.09
CA SER A 27 -9.21 -8.95 18.56
C SER A 27 -10.30 -7.96 18.97
N SER A 28 -9.89 -6.90 19.68
CA SER A 28 -10.72 -5.80 20.19
C SER A 28 -11.64 -5.15 19.15
N PHE A 29 -11.32 -5.26 17.87
CA PHE A 29 -12.17 -4.82 16.75
C PHE A 29 -13.49 -5.59 16.69
N TRP A 30 -13.48 -6.92 16.88
CA TRP A 30 -14.69 -7.74 16.88
C TRP A 30 -15.53 -7.53 18.14
N THR A 31 -14.89 -7.23 19.27
CA THR A 31 -15.54 -6.83 20.52
C THR A 31 -16.22 -5.46 20.37
N TYR A 32 -15.52 -4.49 19.77
CA TYR A 32 -16.05 -3.15 19.47
C TYR A 32 -17.25 -3.19 18.52
N ILE A 33 -17.20 -4.02 17.46
CA ILE A 33 -18.36 -4.23 16.57
C ILE A 33 -19.51 -4.88 17.34
N ARG A 34 -19.26 -5.87 18.21
CA ARG A 34 -20.31 -6.51 19.03
C ARG A 34 -20.99 -5.52 19.98
N GLU A 35 -20.20 -4.68 20.66
CA GLU A 35 -20.70 -3.65 21.58
C GLU A 35 -21.46 -2.53 20.84
N LYS A 36 -20.96 -2.04 19.70
CA LYS A 36 -21.58 -0.92 18.98
C LYS A 36 -22.77 -1.31 18.11
N VAL A 37 -22.81 -2.55 17.60
CA VAL A 37 -23.94 -3.06 16.81
C VAL A 37 -25.04 -3.64 17.71
N GLY A 38 -24.85 -3.64 19.04
CA GLY A 38 -25.88 -4.04 19.99
C GLY A 38 -26.25 -5.51 19.84
N VAL A 39 -25.27 -6.39 19.61
CA VAL A 39 -25.52 -7.84 19.61
C VAL A 39 -25.51 -8.32 21.05
N GLU A 40 -26.50 -7.87 21.82
CA GLU A 40 -26.86 -8.53 23.07
C GLU A 40 -27.75 -9.73 22.78
N SER A 41 -27.55 -10.76 23.60
CA SER A 41 -28.18 -12.06 23.53
C SER A 41 -29.70 -12.01 23.37
N VAL A 42 -30.19 -12.81 22.42
CA VAL A 42 -31.54 -13.40 22.37
C VAL A 42 -32.68 -12.40 22.56
N GLY A 43 -33.18 -11.82 21.46
CA GLY A 43 -34.47 -11.13 21.58
C GLY A 43 -35.08 -10.44 20.37
N GLU A 44 -34.41 -10.16 19.25
CA GLU A 44 -35.10 -9.41 18.18
C GLU A 44 -34.61 -9.77 16.77
N LYS A 45 -35.34 -10.70 16.12
CA LYS A 45 -34.96 -11.35 14.86
C LYS A 45 -35.40 -10.65 13.58
N ARG A 46 -36.10 -9.50 13.61
CA ARG A 46 -36.73 -8.95 12.39
C ARG A 46 -35.91 -7.92 11.60
N ASN A 47 -35.04 -7.12 12.22
CA ASN A 47 -34.25 -6.10 11.49
C ASN A 47 -32.79 -6.49 11.17
N ILE A 48 -32.27 -7.58 11.75
CA ILE A 48 -30.89 -8.06 11.51
C ILE A 48 -30.75 -8.79 10.15
N ARG A 49 -31.87 -9.20 9.52
CA ARG A 49 -31.85 -9.98 8.27
C ARG A 49 -31.18 -9.26 7.09
N ASN A 50 -31.26 -7.93 7.02
CA ASN A 50 -30.78 -7.17 5.85
C ASN A 50 -29.28 -6.82 5.90
N ILE A 51 -28.66 -6.85 7.09
CA ILE A 51 -27.22 -6.56 7.27
C ILE A 51 -26.42 -7.86 7.49
N ALA A 52 -27.04 -8.89 8.07
CA ALA A 52 -26.37 -10.18 8.29
C ALA A 52 -26.36 -11.10 7.05
N GLN A 53 -27.17 -10.82 6.02
CA GLN A 53 -27.20 -11.63 4.80
C GLN A 53 -25.88 -11.56 4.00
N PRO A 54 -25.30 -10.37 3.73
CA PRO A 54 -24.01 -10.26 3.05
C PRO A 54 -22.88 -10.94 3.82
N LEU A 55 -22.85 -10.79 5.15
CA LEU A 55 -21.82 -11.38 6.01
C LEU A 55 -21.93 -12.91 6.09
N LYS A 56 -23.16 -13.46 6.11
CA LYS A 56 -23.37 -14.92 6.01
C LYS A 56 -23.02 -15.48 4.64
N TRP A 57 -23.20 -14.68 3.58
CA TRP A 57 -22.82 -15.07 2.23
C TRP A 57 -21.31 -15.12 2.07
N VAL A 58 -20.59 -14.13 2.61
CA VAL A 58 -19.12 -14.12 2.67
C VAL A 58 -18.58 -15.28 3.53
N ASP A 59 -19.15 -15.50 4.72
CA ASP A 59 -18.79 -16.64 5.59
C ASP A 59 -19.09 -18.00 4.92
N GLY A 60 -20.18 -18.11 4.17
CA GLY A 60 -20.53 -19.30 3.39
C GLY A 60 -19.52 -19.60 2.26
N ILE A 61 -19.13 -18.57 1.50
CA ILE A 61 -18.11 -18.68 0.44
C ILE A 61 -16.75 -19.06 1.03
N LEU A 62 -16.36 -18.46 2.15
CA LEU A 62 -15.10 -18.78 2.81
C LEU A 62 -15.09 -20.21 3.36
N LYS A 63 -16.21 -20.70 3.90
CA LYS A 63 -16.32 -22.09 4.38
C LYS A 63 -16.35 -23.11 3.24
N SER A 64 -17.01 -22.81 2.11
CA SER A 64 -17.08 -23.71 0.96
C SER A 64 -15.76 -23.78 0.18
N VAL A 65 -15.01 -22.67 0.12
CA VAL A 65 -13.73 -22.61 -0.61
C VAL A 65 -12.58 -23.20 0.21
N PHE A 66 -12.60 -23.05 1.54
CA PHE A 66 -11.44 -23.40 2.38
C PHE A 66 -11.62 -24.62 3.29
N GLY A 67 -12.80 -25.25 3.35
CA GLY A 67 -12.98 -26.55 4.03
C GLY A 67 -12.60 -26.59 5.52
N LEU A 68 -12.57 -25.44 6.21
CA LEU A 68 -12.01 -25.33 7.57
C LEU A 68 -13.06 -25.68 8.65
N HIS A 69 -13.00 -26.92 9.15
CA HIS A 69 -13.61 -27.29 10.43
C HIS A 69 -12.69 -26.91 11.60
N ARG A 70 -13.16 -25.94 12.42
CA ARG A 70 -12.77 -25.59 13.81
C ARG A 70 -11.31 -25.90 14.24
N LEU A 71 -10.51 -24.85 14.43
CA LEU A 71 -9.27 -24.90 15.22
C LEU A 71 -9.50 -24.34 16.64
N PRO A 72 -8.83 -24.88 17.69
CA PRO A 72 -9.07 -24.52 19.08
C PRO A 72 -8.33 -23.24 19.47
N VAL A 73 -9.05 -22.33 20.12
CA VAL A 73 -8.54 -21.05 20.63
C VAL A 73 -7.98 -21.25 22.04
N ARG A 74 -6.67 -21.08 22.23
CA ARG A 74 -6.09 -20.75 23.54
C ARG A 74 -4.78 -19.98 23.38
N SER A 75 -4.84 -18.67 23.51
CA SER A 75 -3.91 -17.91 24.36
C SER A 75 -4.40 -16.47 24.50
N ARG A 76 -4.47 -16.01 25.75
CA ARG A 76 -4.79 -14.64 26.14
C ARG A 76 -3.60 -13.74 25.84
N LEU A 77 -3.80 -12.66 25.09
CA LEU A 77 -2.91 -11.50 25.07
C LEU A 77 -3.76 -10.23 25.13
N LYS A 78 -3.68 -9.56 26.29
CA LYS A 78 -4.20 -8.21 26.51
C LYS A 78 -3.27 -7.21 25.83
N GLY A 79 -3.87 -6.30 25.06
CA GLY A 79 -3.41 -4.93 24.82
C GLY A 79 -1.96 -4.75 24.35
N ILE A 80 -1.75 -4.77 23.03
CA ILE A 80 -0.71 -3.94 22.40
C ILE A 80 -1.34 -3.38 21.12
N ASP A 81 -1.43 -2.05 21.09
CA ASP A 81 -2.08 -1.23 20.07
C ASP A 81 -1.48 -1.48 18.68
N LEU A 82 -2.29 -2.11 17.83
CA LEU A 82 -2.02 -2.23 16.40
C LEU A 82 -2.34 -0.87 15.76
N LEU A 83 -1.38 -0.31 15.04
CA LEU A 83 -1.52 0.93 14.27
C LEU A 83 -2.57 0.71 13.15
N ILE A 84 -3.85 0.85 13.47
CA ILE A 84 -4.94 0.83 12.49
C ILE A 84 -5.28 2.28 12.19
N VAL A 85 -4.81 2.78 11.05
CA VAL A 85 -5.35 4.02 10.45
C VAL A 85 -6.77 3.70 10.00
N THR A 86 -7.75 4.00 10.86
CA THR A 86 -9.16 3.86 10.52
C THR A 86 -9.66 5.18 9.98
N LEU A 87 -10.10 5.18 8.72
CA LEU A 87 -10.81 6.31 8.14
C LEU A 87 -12.30 6.07 8.31
N LEU A 88 -12.93 6.89 9.15
CA LEU A 88 -14.37 6.90 9.32
C LEU A 88 -14.94 8.05 8.49
N PHE A 89 -15.69 7.70 7.43
CA PHE A 89 -16.55 8.62 6.72
C PHE A 89 -17.98 8.46 7.25
N TYR A 90 -18.51 9.52 7.87
CA TYR A 90 -19.88 9.56 8.37
C TYR A 90 -20.66 10.69 7.68
N GLY A 91 -21.30 10.40 6.54
CA GLY A 91 -22.17 11.36 5.86
C GLY A 91 -21.50 12.67 5.41
N ASN A 92 -22.17 13.81 5.60
CA ASN A 92 -21.69 15.17 5.28
C ASN A 92 -20.82 15.79 6.40
N GLU A 93 -20.48 15.02 7.44
CA GLU A 93 -19.70 15.51 8.57
C GLU A 93 -18.18 15.41 8.31
N PRO A 94 -17.34 16.20 9.01
CA PRO A 94 -15.90 16.23 8.78
C PRO A 94 -15.29 14.84 8.90
N ALA A 95 -14.53 14.40 7.90
CA ALA A 95 -13.78 13.15 7.96
C ALA A 95 -12.75 13.21 9.12
N PHE A 96 -12.57 12.11 9.83
CA PHE A 96 -11.58 11.99 10.90
C PHE A 96 -10.51 10.96 10.54
N ILE A 97 -9.27 11.26 10.92
CA ILE A 97 -8.19 10.27 10.93
C ILE A 97 -7.92 9.86 12.37
N GLY A 98 -8.07 8.57 12.66
CA GLY A 98 -7.69 7.99 13.95
C GLY A 98 -6.22 7.57 13.91
N VAL A 99 -5.38 8.23 14.70
CA VAL A 99 -3.98 7.85 14.90
C VAL A 99 -3.74 7.70 16.41
N PHE A 100 -3.39 6.50 16.87
CA PHE A 100 -3.23 6.18 18.31
C PHE A 100 -4.45 6.49 19.19
N GLY A 101 -5.67 6.27 18.66
CA GLY A 101 -6.90 6.58 19.38
C GLY A 101 -7.23 8.08 19.46
N ILE A 102 -6.39 8.94 18.87
CA ILE A 102 -6.65 10.37 18.71
C ILE A 102 -7.37 10.57 17.38
N TRP A 103 -8.59 11.10 17.46
CA TRP A 103 -9.41 11.41 16.28
C TRP A 103 -9.19 12.86 15.87
N ILE A 104 -8.48 13.05 14.77
CA ILE A 104 -8.16 14.39 14.27
C ILE A 104 -9.07 14.70 13.08
N PRO A 105 -9.84 15.81 13.10
CA PRO A 105 -10.67 16.20 11.97
C PRO A 105 -9.79 16.61 10.77
N LEU A 106 -9.93 15.90 9.65
CA LEU A 106 -9.20 16.14 8.39
C LEU A 106 -9.20 17.62 7.95
N PRO A 107 -10.34 18.37 8.04
CA PRO A 107 -10.36 19.75 7.55
C PRO A 107 -9.37 20.68 8.28
N ARG A 108 -9.08 20.41 9.56
CA ARG A 108 -8.09 21.20 10.33
C ARG A 108 -6.66 20.85 9.97
N ILE A 109 -6.37 19.58 9.66
CA ILE A 109 -5.04 19.16 9.18
C ILE A 109 -4.80 19.76 7.79
N ILE A 110 -5.78 19.65 6.90
CA ILE A 110 -5.67 20.14 5.51
C ILE A 110 -5.47 21.66 5.48
N SER A 111 -6.22 22.43 6.27
CA SER A 111 -6.08 23.89 6.33
C SER A 111 -4.76 24.34 6.97
N PHE A 112 -4.27 23.62 7.98
CA PHE A 112 -2.97 23.85 8.59
C PHE A 112 -1.81 23.56 7.64
N LEU A 113 -1.87 22.45 6.90
CA LEU A 113 -0.86 22.08 5.90
C LEU A 113 -0.85 23.05 4.70
N ARG A 114 -2.02 23.56 4.29
CA ARG A 114 -2.13 24.55 3.19
C ARG A 114 -1.47 25.90 3.50
N ASN A 115 -1.50 26.38 4.75
CA ASN A 115 -1.32 27.81 5.01
C ASN A 115 0.11 28.30 5.28
N LEU A 116 1.11 27.47 5.57
CA LEU A 116 2.42 28.00 6.04
C LEU A 116 3.66 27.56 5.24
N ARG A 117 3.57 26.54 4.40
CA ARG A 117 4.73 26.05 3.62
C ARG A 117 4.45 25.83 2.14
N PHE A 118 3.18 25.86 1.73
CA PHE A 118 2.77 25.50 0.38
C PHE A 118 3.32 26.46 -0.70
N HIS A 119 3.28 27.78 -0.46
CA HIS A 119 3.75 28.76 -1.45
C HIS A 119 5.28 28.74 -1.65
N ALA A 120 6.05 28.66 -0.56
CA ALA A 120 7.51 28.53 -0.63
C ALA A 120 7.93 27.18 -1.24
N TRP A 121 7.15 26.13 -1.00
CA TRP A 121 7.36 24.81 -1.57
C TRP A 121 7.03 24.78 -3.07
N MET A 122 5.94 25.42 -3.50
CA MET A 122 5.57 25.60 -4.90
C MET A 122 6.63 26.37 -5.69
N LEU A 123 7.16 27.46 -5.14
CA LEU A 123 8.27 28.21 -5.77
C LEU A 123 9.52 27.34 -5.94
N LYS A 124 9.87 26.53 -4.95
CA LYS A 124 10.98 25.56 -5.04
C LYS A 124 10.70 24.48 -6.08
N ALA A 125 9.47 24.00 -6.18
CA ALA A 125 9.04 23.01 -7.18
C ALA A 125 9.22 23.56 -8.60
N THR A 126 8.74 24.77 -8.88
CA THR A 126 8.85 25.38 -10.22
C THR A 126 10.32 25.66 -10.58
N LEU A 127 11.14 26.10 -9.63
CA LEU A 127 12.58 26.26 -9.84
C LEU A 127 13.26 24.93 -10.12
N PHE A 128 12.93 23.89 -9.36
CA PHE A 128 13.43 22.53 -9.57
C PHE A 128 13.10 22.01 -10.96
N GLU A 129 11.85 22.17 -11.42
CA GLU A 129 11.44 21.74 -12.77
C GLU A 129 12.20 22.49 -13.87
N ARG A 130 12.44 23.80 -13.71
CA ARG A 130 13.22 24.58 -14.69
C ARG A 130 14.68 24.17 -14.73
N VAL A 131 15.30 23.98 -13.56
CA VAL A 131 16.69 23.52 -13.45
C VAL A 131 16.84 22.11 -14.02
N GLN A 132 15.86 21.24 -13.77
CA GLN A 132 15.86 19.88 -14.27
C GLN A 132 15.63 19.82 -15.78
N ALA A 133 14.68 20.60 -16.32
CA ALA A 133 14.47 20.71 -17.76
C ALA A 133 15.69 21.25 -18.51
N ALA A 134 16.50 22.09 -17.85
CA ALA A 134 17.72 22.65 -18.42
C ALA A 134 18.94 21.70 -18.33
N ASN A 135 18.99 20.83 -17.32
CA ASN A 135 20.21 20.08 -16.97
C ASN A 135 20.09 18.55 -17.07
N LEU A 136 18.90 17.97 -17.11
CA LEU A 136 18.80 16.51 -17.20
C LEU A 136 18.92 16.04 -18.64
N LEU A 137 20.03 15.35 -18.89
CA LEU A 137 20.24 14.50 -20.06
C LEU A 137 19.33 13.25 -20.08
N TRP A 138 18.58 12.98 -19.00
CA TRP A 138 17.92 11.69 -18.78
C TRP A 138 16.47 11.86 -18.34
N ASN A 139 15.56 11.07 -18.91
CA ASN A 139 14.19 11.05 -18.45
C ASN A 139 14.10 10.36 -17.06
N PRO A 140 13.19 10.79 -16.16
CA PRO A 140 13.08 10.23 -14.80
C PRO A 140 12.83 8.72 -14.78
N TYR A 141 12.07 8.20 -15.75
CA TYR A 141 11.83 6.76 -15.86
C TYR A 141 13.07 5.99 -16.30
N GLU A 142 13.91 6.56 -17.16
CA GLU A 142 15.16 5.93 -17.63
C GLU A 142 16.12 5.73 -16.45
N LEU A 143 16.24 6.73 -15.58
CA LEU A 143 17.05 6.63 -14.37
C LEU A 143 16.54 5.52 -13.44
N ILE A 144 15.24 5.48 -13.17
CA ILE A 144 14.65 4.47 -12.27
C ILE A 144 14.78 3.05 -12.86
N VAL A 145 14.54 2.90 -14.17
CA VAL A 145 14.71 1.65 -14.91
C VAL A 145 16.18 1.21 -14.87
N MET A 146 17.11 2.09 -15.22
CA MET A 146 18.55 1.82 -15.21
C MET A 146 19.01 1.40 -13.81
N LEU A 147 18.63 2.12 -12.75
CA LEU A 147 18.99 1.77 -11.38
C LEU A 147 18.45 0.40 -10.98
N SER A 148 17.20 0.09 -11.36
CA SER A 148 16.60 -1.22 -11.06
C SER A 148 17.32 -2.36 -11.78
N THR A 149 17.70 -2.15 -13.05
CA THR A 149 18.51 -3.10 -13.83
C THR A 149 19.90 -3.27 -13.23
N VAL A 150 20.57 -2.19 -12.84
CA VAL A 150 21.89 -2.24 -12.19
C VAL A 150 21.83 -3.01 -10.88
N PHE A 151 20.84 -2.74 -10.02
CA PHE A 151 20.69 -3.50 -8.77
C PHE A 151 20.41 -4.98 -9.01
N TYR A 152 19.61 -5.32 -10.03
CA TYR A 152 19.43 -6.72 -10.42
C TYR A 152 20.74 -7.38 -10.87
N LEU A 153 21.55 -6.69 -11.68
CA LEU A 153 22.88 -7.20 -12.05
C LEU A 153 23.79 -7.38 -10.83
N CYS A 154 23.74 -6.46 -9.86
CA CYS A 154 24.46 -6.62 -8.61
C CYS A 154 23.96 -7.82 -7.80
N TRP A 155 22.66 -8.12 -7.81
CA TRP A 155 22.10 -9.33 -7.20
C TRP A 155 22.60 -10.60 -7.88
N TYR A 156 22.69 -10.58 -9.20
CA TYR A 156 23.20 -11.69 -10.00
C TYR A 156 24.69 -11.94 -9.73
N LEU A 157 25.51 -10.88 -9.69
CA LEU A 157 26.96 -10.97 -9.52
C LEU A 157 27.40 -11.20 -8.06
N SER A 158 26.70 -10.60 -7.09
CA SER A 158 27.10 -10.64 -5.67
C SER A 158 25.90 -10.68 -4.71
N PRO A 159 25.16 -11.80 -4.67
CA PRO A 159 23.94 -11.92 -3.86
C PRO A 159 24.21 -11.79 -2.36
N ALA A 160 25.38 -12.22 -1.87
CA ALA A 160 25.76 -12.07 -0.47
C ALA A 160 25.96 -10.60 -0.08
N PHE A 161 26.62 -9.82 -0.95
CA PHE A 161 26.80 -8.39 -0.74
C PHE A 161 25.46 -7.66 -0.77
N MET A 162 24.62 -7.95 -1.76
CA MET A 162 23.30 -7.33 -1.87
C MET A 162 22.41 -7.65 -0.66
N ARG A 163 22.38 -8.91 -0.20
CA ARG A 163 21.67 -9.28 1.04
C ARG A 163 22.11 -8.46 2.24
N LYS A 164 23.43 -8.26 2.39
CA LYS A 164 23.99 -7.53 3.54
C LYS A 164 23.77 -6.03 3.46
N HIS A 165 23.78 -5.43 2.27
CA HIS A 165 23.83 -3.97 2.12
C HIS A 165 22.56 -3.31 1.57
N PHE A 166 21.68 -4.07 0.90
CA PHE A 166 20.53 -3.53 0.18
C PHE A 166 19.17 -4.06 0.65
N THR A 167 19.15 -5.05 1.53
CA THR A 167 17.89 -5.51 2.13
C THR A 167 17.42 -4.56 3.23
N LEU A 168 16.11 -4.39 3.33
CA LEU A 168 15.51 -3.61 4.40
C LEU A 168 15.47 -4.46 5.67
N SER A 169 16.18 -4.04 6.71
CA SER A 169 16.13 -4.68 8.02
C SER A 169 16.53 -3.69 9.12
N TRP A 170 16.02 -3.92 10.34
CA TRP A 170 16.45 -3.17 11.51
C TRP A 170 17.96 -3.28 11.76
N HIS A 171 18.56 -4.43 11.43
CA HIS A 171 20.00 -4.62 11.54
C HIS A 171 20.78 -3.67 10.62
N ASN A 172 20.40 -3.59 9.34
CA ASN A 172 21.07 -2.70 8.37
C ASN A 172 20.91 -1.23 8.74
N ILE A 173 19.71 -0.84 9.19
CA ILE A 173 19.43 0.53 9.64
C ILE A 173 20.30 0.88 10.85
N ARG A 174 20.41 -0.01 11.85
CA ARG A 174 21.29 0.20 13.03
C ARG A 174 22.77 0.25 12.67
N GLN A 175 23.18 -0.40 11.58
CA GLN A 175 24.53 -0.31 11.04
C GLN A 175 24.77 0.93 10.15
N GLY A 176 23.85 1.90 10.16
CA GLY A 176 23.99 3.16 9.43
C GLY A 176 23.66 3.06 7.93
N ARG A 177 23.14 1.94 7.44
CA ARG A 177 22.81 1.74 6.02
C ARG A 177 21.45 2.34 5.68
N LEU A 178 21.27 3.65 5.88
CA LEU A 178 19.96 4.30 5.71
C LEU A 178 19.43 4.24 4.27
N TRP A 179 20.32 4.09 3.28
CA TRP A 179 19.94 3.97 1.88
C TRP A 179 19.04 2.77 1.60
N CYS A 180 19.10 1.69 2.39
CA CYS A 180 18.24 0.54 2.15
C CYS A 180 16.77 0.78 2.54
N ILE A 181 16.41 1.93 3.12
CA ILE A 181 15.02 2.39 3.27
C ILE A 181 14.41 2.77 1.91
N ILE A 182 15.24 3.22 0.96
CA ILE A 182 14.75 3.68 -0.35
C ILE A 182 15.14 2.66 -1.42
N LEU A 183 16.43 2.32 -1.48
CA LEU A 183 16.99 1.51 -2.56
C LEU A 183 16.50 0.06 -2.55
N CYS A 184 15.99 -0.46 -1.43
CA CYS A 184 15.40 -1.80 -1.39
C CYS A 184 14.22 -1.95 -2.34
N HIS A 185 13.51 -0.86 -2.65
CA HIS A 185 12.34 -0.87 -3.54
C HIS A 185 12.69 -0.93 -5.03
N LEU A 186 13.93 -0.59 -5.36
CA LEU A 186 14.48 -0.69 -6.71
C LEU A 186 15.30 -1.99 -6.89
N SER A 187 15.60 -2.67 -5.79
CA SER A 187 16.44 -3.85 -5.75
C SER A 187 15.58 -5.08 -5.99
N GLN A 188 15.72 -5.73 -7.15
CA GLN A 188 15.00 -6.97 -7.50
C GLN A 188 16.00 -8.13 -7.62
N ASN A 189 15.66 -9.32 -7.12
CA ASN A 189 16.53 -10.50 -7.13
C ASN A 189 16.00 -11.60 -8.08
N SER A 190 14.83 -11.39 -8.67
CA SER A 190 14.16 -12.29 -9.61
C SER A 190 13.98 -11.58 -10.94
N ILE A 191 14.33 -12.25 -12.04
CA ILE A 191 14.18 -11.72 -13.40
C ILE A 191 12.72 -11.43 -13.74
N PHE A 192 11.81 -12.28 -13.26
CA PHE A 192 10.37 -12.13 -13.51
C PHE A 192 9.82 -10.88 -12.82
N GLN A 193 10.21 -10.68 -11.56
CA GLN A 193 9.83 -9.49 -10.79
C GLN A 193 10.43 -8.21 -11.37
N LEU A 194 11.69 -8.27 -11.82
CA LEU A 194 12.32 -7.16 -12.54
C LEU A 194 11.52 -6.83 -13.79
N PHE A 195 11.25 -7.80 -14.67
CA PHE A 195 10.53 -7.56 -15.93
C PHE A 195 9.16 -6.91 -15.70
N ARG A 196 8.37 -7.45 -14.77
CA ARG A 196 7.06 -6.91 -14.40
C ARG A 196 7.15 -5.48 -13.84
N THR A 197 8.16 -5.23 -13.01
CA THR A 197 8.43 -3.91 -12.43
C THR A 197 8.84 -2.90 -13.50
N LEU A 198 9.77 -3.25 -14.38
CA LEU A 198 10.24 -2.38 -15.45
C LEU A 198 9.12 -2.05 -16.44
N ASN A 199 8.29 -3.03 -16.81
CA ASN A 199 7.12 -2.80 -17.64
C ASN A 199 6.15 -1.79 -17.00
N SER A 200 5.88 -1.95 -15.69
CA SER A 200 5.06 -1.01 -14.94
C SER A 200 5.68 0.39 -14.89
N TYR A 201 6.99 0.50 -14.69
CA TYR A 201 7.70 1.79 -14.66
C TYR A 201 7.66 2.50 -16.00
N TYR A 202 7.88 1.75 -17.09
CA TYR A 202 7.85 2.28 -18.45
C TYR A 202 6.50 2.88 -18.81
N VAL A 203 5.39 2.28 -18.34
CA VAL A 203 4.04 2.78 -18.63
C VAL A 203 3.59 3.86 -17.63
N LEU A 204 3.77 3.64 -16.33
CA LEU A 204 3.16 4.47 -15.28
C LEU A 204 3.95 5.75 -14.99
N ILE A 205 5.28 5.73 -15.08
CA ILE A 205 6.10 6.90 -14.72
C ILE A 205 5.89 8.05 -15.70
N PRO A 206 6.00 7.87 -17.04
CA PRO A 206 5.77 8.97 -17.98
C PRO A 206 4.37 9.57 -17.83
N LEU A 207 3.37 8.71 -17.60
CA LEU A 207 2.00 9.11 -17.33
C LEU A 207 1.93 10.01 -16.07
N LEU A 208 2.43 9.54 -14.93
CA LEU A 208 2.40 10.31 -13.69
C LEU A 208 3.19 11.62 -13.79
N VAL A 209 4.39 11.60 -14.36
CA VAL A 209 5.21 12.81 -14.54
C VAL A 209 4.46 13.86 -15.38
N ARG A 210 3.78 13.44 -16.45
CA ARG A 210 2.96 14.36 -17.27
C ARG A 210 1.78 14.96 -16.51
N LEU A 211 1.26 14.25 -15.51
CA LEU A 211 0.05 14.61 -14.80
C LEU A 211 0.30 15.51 -13.59
N ILE A 212 1.26 15.13 -12.76
CA ILE A 212 1.52 15.79 -11.47
C ILE A 212 2.80 16.64 -11.51
N GLY A 213 3.52 16.63 -12.63
CA GLY A 213 4.82 17.26 -12.74
C GLY A 213 5.91 16.41 -12.09
N LEU A 214 7.15 16.80 -12.37
CA LEU A 214 8.33 16.01 -12.03
C LEU A 214 8.62 16.04 -10.53
N PHE A 215 8.42 17.20 -9.94
CA PHE A 215 8.64 17.41 -8.52
C PHE A 215 7.68 16.60 -7.64
N HIS A 216 6.38 16.65 -7.95
CA HIS A 216 5.39 15.86 -7.22
C HIS A 216 5.57 14.37 -7.48
N PHE A 217 6.00 13.98 -8.69
CA PHE A 217 6.33 12.59 -8.99
C PHE A 217 7.44 12.06 -8.09
N TYR A 218 8.58 12.77 -7.97
CA TYR A 218 9.66 12.33 -7.08
C TYR A 218 9.23 12.33 -5.61
N SER A 219 8.47 13.33 -5.20
CA SER A 219 7.95 13.43 -3.82
C SER A 219 6.98 12.28 -3.50
N LEU A 220 6.08 11.93 -4.42
CA LEU A 220 5.20 10.77 -4.34
C LEU A 220 5.99 9.47 -4.22
N CYS A 221 6.99 9.27 -5.09
CA CYS A 221 7.84 8.08 -5.07
C CYS A 221 8.58 7.95 -3.74
N LEU A 222 9.20 9.04 -3.27
CA LEU A 222 9.93 9.06 -2.01
C LEU A 222 9.00 8.78 -0.83
N PHE A 223 7.85 9.45 -0.78
CA PHE A 223 6.87 9.25 0.28
C PHE A 223 6.34 7.81 0.30
N GLY A 224 5.96 7.26 -0.84
CA GLY A 224 5.49 5.88 -0.96
C GLY A 224 6.54 4.83 -0.60
N MET A 225 7.81 5.05 -0.95
CA MET A 225 8.92 4.17 -0.54
C MET A 225 9.16 4.25 0.97
N LEU A 226 9.11 5.44 1.56
CA LEU A 226 9.24 5.60 3.01
C LEU A 226 8.11 4.92 3.78
N THR A 227 6.86 5.07 3.33
CA THR A 227 5.71 4.40 3.96
C THR A 227 5.77 2.88 3.77
N ALA A 228 6.13 2.39 2.58
CA ALA A 228 6.37 0.98 2.33
C ALA A 228 7.40 0.40 3.30
N SER A 229 8.56 1.05 3.43
CA SER A 229 9.60 0.63 4.36
C SER A 229 9.15 0.66 5.82
N ALA A 230 8.44 1.71 6.24
CA ALA A 230 7.89 1.80 7.59
C ALA A 230 6.90 0.66 7.88
N THR A 231 6.02 0.35 6.93
CA THR A 231 5.05 -0.75 7.05
C THR A 231 5.75 -2.11 7.14
N THR A 232 6.76 -2.38 6.31
CA THR A 232 7.57 -3.60 6.42
C THR A 232 8.26 -3.71 7.78
N LEU A 233 8.96 -2.66 8.21
CA LEU A 233 9.73 -2.68 9.47
C LEU A 233 8.84 -2.83 10.70
N THR A 234 7.62 -2.30 10.66
CA THR A 234 6.65 -2.41 11.76
C THR A 234 6.01 -3.80 11.81
N ILE A 235 5.57 -4.34 10.67
CA ILE A 235 4.95 -5.68 10.60
C ILE A 235 5.98 -6.76 10.93
N HIS A 236 7.19 -6.67 10.39
CA HIS A 236 8.25 -7.66 10.59
C HIS A 236 9.16 -7.35 11.78
N TYR A 237 8.78 -6.45 12.69
CA TYR A 237 9.59 -6.04 13.84
C TYR A 237 10.09 -7.22 14.68
N LYS A 238 9.23 -8.23 14.90
CA LYS A 238 9.59 -9.42 15.71
C LYS A 238 10.35 -10.50 14.94
N GLN A 239 10.38 -10.42 13.61
CA GLN A 239 11.06 -11.38 12.73
C GLN A 239 12.47 -10.92 12.32
N ALA A 240 12.93 -9.80 12.92
CA ALA A 240 14.08 -8.98 12.54
C ALA A 240 15.45 -9.67 12.50
N ALA A 241 15.58 -10.91 12.96
CA ALA A 241 16.87 -11.63 12.96
C ALA A 241 17.08 -12.54 11.74
N ILE A 242 16.02 -12.96 11.04
CA ILE A 242 16.11 -14.05 10.05
C ILE A 242 15.45 -13.67 8.71
N PHE A 243 14.44 -12.80 8.73
CA PHE A 243 13.73 -12.42 7.51
C PHE A 243 14.35 -11.17 6.87
N SER A 244 15.26 -11.41 5.92
CA SER A 244 15.46 -10.47 4.82
C SER A 244 14.24 -10.59 3.91
N SER A 245 13.27 -9.67 3.99
CA SER A 245 12.18 -9.65 3.01
C SER A 245 12.81 -9.52 1.62
N SER A 246 12.49 -10.46 0.73
CA SER A 246 13.08 -10.40 -0.61
C SER A 246 12.43 -9.25 -1.35
N THR A 247 13.24 -8.24 -1.65
CA THR A 247 13.00 -7.26 -2.72
C THR A 247 11.61 -6.61 -2.73
N PRO A 248 11.33 -5.71 -1.76
CA PRO A 248 10.01 -5.12 -1.55
C PRO A 248 9.52 -4.25 -2.72
N GLN A 249 8.39 -4.57 -3.35
CA GLN A 249 7.86 -3.84 -4.52
C GLN A 249 7.05 -2.57 -4.18
N GLY A 250 7.38 -1.90 -3.07
CA GLY A 250 6.63 -0.75 -2.56
C GLY A 250 6.46 0.40 -3.55
N LEU A 251 7.50 0.71 -4.35
CA LEU A 251 7.40 1.76 -5.38
C LEU A 251 6.38 1.40 -6.47
N THR A 252 6.36 0.15 -6.93
CA THR A 252 5.41 -0.31 -7.97
C THR A 252 3.96 -0.12 -7.50
N TYR A 253 3.66 -0.51 -6.26
CA TYR A 253 2.33 -0.32 -5.66
C TYR A 253 1.99 1.15 -5.41
N THR A 254 2.99 1.98 -5.09
CA THR A 254 2.84 3.43 -5.01
C THR A 254 2.35 4.00 -6.34
N LEU A 255 3.01 3.63 -7.44
CA LEU A 255 2.66 4.12 -8.79
C LEU A 255 1.27 3.65 -9.22
N PHE A 256 0.95 2.36 -9.04
CA PHE A 256 -0.38 1.83 -9.38
C PHE A 256 -1.49 2.50 -8.59
N SER A 257 -1.33 2.63 -7.27
CA SER A 257 -2.30 3.29 -6.40
C SER A 257 -2.52 4.74 -6.83
N ALA A 258 -1.44 5.48 -7.08
CA ALA A 258 -1.53 6.87 -7.54
C ALA A 258 -2.27 7.00 -8.88
N VAL A 259 -1.97 6.15 -9.87
CA VAL A 259 -2.68 6.17 -11.16
C VAL A 259 -4.14 5.77 -10.99
N CYS A 260 -4.47 4.79 -10.14
CA CYS A 260 -5.86 4.42 -9.88
C CYS A 260 -6.68 5.57 -9.27
N ILE A 261 -6.07 6.37 -8.39
CA ILE A 261 -6.73 7.50 -7.73
C ILE A 261 -6.89 8.67 -8.71
N LEU A 262 -5.84 8.98 -9.48
CA LEU A 262 -5.86 10.10 -10.42
C LEU A 262 -6.68 9.78 -11.70
N PHE A 263 -6.78 8.51 -12.10
CA PHE A 263 -7.43 8.06 -13.34
C PHE A 263 -8.30 6.80 -13.16
N PRO A 264 -9.41 6.88 -12.41
CA PRO A 264 -10.19 5.69 -12.08
C PRO A 264 -10.94 5.05 -13.26
N GLN A 265 -11.26 5.78 -14.35
CA GLN A 265 -12.20 5.25 -15.37
C GLN A 265 -11.93 5.60 -16.84
N LYS A 266 -11.13 6.63 -17.17
CA LYS A 266 -11.01 7.11 -18.57
C LYS A 266 -9.73 6.67 -19.29
N PHE A 267 -8.71 6.23 -18.56
CA PHE A 267 -7.44 5.84 -19.15
C PHE A 267 -7.37 4.32 -19.32
N ARG A 268 -6.90 3.86 -20.48
CA ARG A 268 -6.58 2.46 -20.74
C ARG A 268 -5.08 2.35 -20.90
N LEU A 269 -4.43 1.55 -20.06
CA LEU A 269 -3.03 1.18 -20.18
C LEU A 269 -2.91 0.12 -21.27
N GLY A 270 -2.06 0.36 -22.26
CA GLY A 270 -1.71 -0.66 -23.25
C GLY A 270 -0.67 -1.60 -22.67
N ILE A 271 -1.10 -2.69 -22.02
CA ILE A 271 -0.18 -3.70 -21.48
C ILE A 271 -0.21 -4.88 -22.44
N LEU A 272 0.93 -5.17 -23.08
CA LEU A 272 1.06 -6.21 -24.11
C LEU A 272 0.04 -6.05 -25.27
N GLY A 273 -0.31 -4.81 -25.61
CA GLY A 273 -1.27 -4.50 -26.67
C GLY A 273 -2.74 -4.57 -26.25
N PHE A 274 -3.06 -5.03 -25.04
CA PHE A 274 -4.44 -5.07 -24.54
C PHE A 274 -4.78 -3.80 -23.74
N PRO A 275 -5.94 -3.16 -24.01
CA PRO A 275 -6.39 -1.98 -23.26
C PRO A 275 -6.93 -2.39 -21.89
N ILE A 276 -6.10 -2.30 -20.85
CA ILE A 276 -6.45 -2.66 -19.48
C ILE A 276 -6.60 -1.38 -18.65
N SER A 277 -7.63 -1.28 -17.83
CA SER A 277 -7.76 -0.13 -16.92
C SER A 277 -6.66 -0.16 -15.84
N PRO A 278 -6.23 0.98 -15.28
CA PRO A 278 -5.26 1.00 -14.19
C PRO A 278 -5.63 0.10 -13.01
N PHE A 279 -6.92 0.06 -12.65
CA PHE A 279 -7.42 -0.78 -11.58
C PHE A 279 -7.30 -2.28 -11.89
N GLU A 280 -7.68 -2.71 -13.10
CA GLU A 280 -7.52 -4.11 -13.54
C GLU A 280 -6.04 -4.51 -13.56
N SER A 281 -5.16 -3.62 -14.03
CA SER A 281 -3.72 -3.88 -14.05
C SER A 281 -3.13 -3.97 -12.63
N PHE A 282 -3.61 -3.14 -11.71
CA PHE A 282 -3.22 -3.20 -10.31
C PHE A 282 -3.70 -4.48 -9.63
N LEU A 283 -4.95 -4.88 -9.89
CA LEU A 283 -5.49 -6.14 -9.40
C LEU A 283 -4.70 -7.34 -9.95
N LEU A 284 -4.33 -7.30 -11.23
CA LEU A 284 -3.49 -8.33 -11.83
C LEU A 284 -2.14 -8.44 -11.11
N HIS A 285 -1.50 -7.33 -10.74
CA HIS A 285 -0.27 -7.35 -9.94
C HIS A 285 -0.48 -8.03 -8.58
N ILE A 286 -1.56 -7.69 -7.88
CA ILE A 286 -1.89 -8.30 -6.58
C ILE A 286 -2.09 -9.81 -6.73
N VAL A 287 -2.82 -10.25 -7.75
CA VAL A 287 -3.04 -11.68 -8.02
C VAL A 287 -1.74 -12.38 -8.33
N MET A 288 -0.87 -11.80 -9.16
CA MET A 288 0.42 -12.38 -9.49
C MET A 288 1.33 -12.52 -8.25
N ASP A 289 1.33 -11.53 -7.36
CA ASP A 289 2.09 -11.58 -6.12
C ASP A 289 1.56 -12.63 -5.14
N PHE A 290 0.25 -12.78 -5.08
CA PHE A 290 -0.41 -13.83 -4.31
C PHE A 290 -0.06 -15.22 -4.84
N LEU A 291 -0.10 -15.43 -6.17
CA LEU A 291 0.29 -16.69 -6.79
C LEU A 291 1.77 -17.00 -6.56
N GLU A 292 2.66 -16.03 -6.74
CA GLU A 292 4.09 -16.17 -6.43
C GLU A 292 4.32 -16.61 -4.97
N GLY A 293 3.57 -16.04 -4.03
CA GLY A 293 3.58 -16.44 -2.62
C GLY A 293 3.04 -17.85 -2.38
N MET A 294 1.94 -18.23 -3.03
CA MET A 294 1.36 -19.58 -2.93
C MET A 294 2.31 -20.67 -3.43
N PHE A 295 3.02 -20.41 -4.53
CA PHE A 295 3.96 -21.37 -5.11
C PHE A 295 5.37 -21.28 -4.53
N ASN A 296 5.60 -20.44 -3.52
CA ASN A 296 6.93 -20.17 -2.92
C ASN A 296 8.01 -19.84 -3.97
N TRP A 297 7.62 -19.22 -5.09
CA TRP A 297 8.58 -18.85 -6.14
C TRP A 297 9.50 -17.72 -5.68
N THR A 298 8.98 -16.81 -4.86
CA THR A 298 9.66 -15.63 -4.32
C THR A 298 9.07 -15.28 -2.95
N SER A 299 9.86 -14.63 -2.07
CA SER A 299 9.31 -14.13 -0.80
C SER A 299 8.81 -12.70 -0.94
N ASN A 300 7.57 -12.56 -1.39
CA ASN A 300 6.96 -11.24 -1.59
C ASN A 300 6.69 -10.53 -0.25
N ASP A 301 7.14 -9.28 -0.16
CA ASP A 301 6.89 -8.41 0.97
C ASP A 301 5.55 -7.67 0.79
N PHE A 302 4.44 -8.35 1.11
CA PHE A 302 3.10 -7.76 1.05
C PHE A 302 2.96 -6.53 1.95
N ALA A 303 3.73 -6.44 3.04
CA ALA A 303 3.72 -5.28 3.92
C ALA A 303 4.26 -4.03 3.20
N ALA A 304 5.36 -4.15 2.46
CA ALA A 304 5.89 -3.06 1.65
C ALA A 304 4.90 -2.62 0.56
N GLN A 305 4.28 -3.59 -0.11
CA GLN A 305 3.30 -3.34 -1.16
C GLN A 305 2.10 -2.55 -0.64
N LEU A 306 1.52 -2.99 0.47
CA LEU A 306 0.44 -2.30 1.15
C LEU A 306 0.86 -0.89 1.60
N GLY A 307 2.02 -0.77 2.24
CA GLY A 307 2.55 0.51 2.72
C GLY A 307 2.79 1.50 1.59
N GLY A 308 3.26 1.04 0.42
CA GLY A 308 3.41 1.86 -0.78
C GLY A 308 2.07 2.34 -1.34
N ALA A 309 1.09 1.44 -1.44
CA ALA A 309 -0.25 1.78 -1.92
C ALA A 309 -0.96 2.81 -1.00
N VAL A 310 -0.86 2.61 0.32
CA VAL A 310 -1.39 3.55 1.33
C VAL A 310 -0.64 4.89 1.30
N GLY A 311 0.69 4.86 1.13
CA GLY A 311 1.50 6.07 1.01
C GLY A 311 1.12 6.92 -0.19
N ALA A 312 0.93 6.28 -1.35
CA ALA A 312 0.41 6.96 -2.53
C ALA A 312 -0.97 7.55 -2.28
N TRP A 313 -1.88 6.80 -1.66
CA TRP A 313 -3.21 7.29 -1.34
C TRP A 313 -3.18 8.52 -0.43
N LEU A 314 -2.39 8.49 0.64
CA LEU A 314 -2.19 9.64 1.53
C LEU A 314 -1.58 10.83 0.80
N TYR A 315 -0.51 10.63 0.03
CA TYR A 315 0.15 11.70 -0.69
C TYR A 315 -0.79 12.36 -1.71
N THR A 316 -1.46 11.56 -2.53
CA THR A 316 -2.37 12.04 -3.58
C THR A 316 -3.64 12.70 -3.04
N THR A 317 -4.08 12.39 -1.82
CA THR A 317 -5.30 12.98 -1.25
C THR A 317 -5.03 14.21 -0.37
N VAL A 318 -3.83 14.31 0.21
CA VAL A 318 -3.47 15.38 1.16
C VAL A 318 -2.57 16.43 0.54
N VAL A 319 -1.67 16.03 -0.37
CA VAL A 319 -0.62 16.91 -0.93
C VAL A 319 -0.99 17.43 -2.31
N LEU A 320 -1.56 16.58 -3.17
CA LEU A 320 -2.05 16.96 -4.50
C LEU A 320 -3.48 17.53 -4.41
#